data_AF-A0A268RZD8-F1
#
_entry.id   AF-A0A268RZD8-F1
#
_cell.length_a   1.000
_cell.length_b   1.000
_cell.length_c   1.000
_cell.angle_alpha   90.00
_cell.angle_beta   90.00
_cell.angle_gamma   90.00
#
_symmetry.space_group_name_H-M   'P 1'
#
loop_
_entity.id
_entity.type
_entity.pdbx_description
1 polymer ?
#
loop_
_entity_poly.entity_id
_entity_poly.type
_entity_poly.pdbx_seq_one_letter_code
_entity_poly.pdbx_strand_id
1 'polypeptide(L)'
;MPYIISLLTAILLTSFAYFLGDFFLEQALAIWHPLFIGASVVVLGAVVEKLRSPMWLIIVTPFPVGMTLLFLFLKSTWPVWLLTYGLTLAIYVIIHMIVSFFFRFHSLIPAWKLSKSA
;
A
#
# COMPACT_ATOMS: atom_id res chain seq x y z
N MET A 1 2.70 0.42 19.01
CA MET A 1 3.97 -0.26 18.66
C MET A 1 5.04 0.80 18.41
N PRO A 2 6.33 0.48 18.56
CA PRO A 2 7.41 1.38 18.12
C PRO A 2 7.20 1.79 16.65
N TYR A 3 7.42 3.07 16.33
CA TYR A 3 7.21 3.65 15.00
C TYR A 3 7.79 2.80 13.87
N ILE A 4 9.04 2.36 14.05
CA ILE A 4 9.78 1.56 13.05
C ILE A 4 9.09 0.21 12.80
N ILE A 5 8.57 -0.43 13.85
CA ILE A 5 7.85 -1.71 13.71
C ILE A 5 6.56 -1.48 12.92
N SER A 6 5.80 -0.45 13.25
CA SER A 6 4.57 -0.10 12.51
C SER A 6 4.85 0.21 11.04
N LEU A 7 5.93 0.95 10.76
CA LEU A 7 6.34 1.27 9.39
C LEU A 7 6.71 0.00 8.61
N LEU A 8 7.55 -0.87 9.18
CA LEU A 8 7.97 -2.13 8.55
C LEU A 8 6.76 -3.05 8.31
N THR A 9 5.87 -3.18 9.29
CA THR A 9 4.64 -3.97 9.13
C THR A 9 3.77 -3.40 8.01
N ALA A 10 3.58 -2.08 7.95
CA ALA A 10 2.82 -1.44 6.88
C ALA A 10 3.44 -1.69 5.49
N ILE A 11 4.77 -1.59 5.37
CA ILE A 11 5.50 -1.91 4.13
C ILE A 11 5.25 -3.36 3.73
N LEU A 12 5.43 -4.31 4.64
CA LEU A 12 5.28 -5.73 4.35
C LEU A 12 3.85 -6.09 3.95
N LEU A 13 2.84 -5.59 4.67
CA LEU A 13 1.43 -5.84 4.35
C LEU A 13 1.02 -5.23 3.02
N THR A 14 1.49 -4.02 2.72
CA THR A 14 1.22 -3.35 1.44
C THR A 14 1.90 -4.11 0.30
N SER A 15 3.17 -4.49 0.47
CA SER A 15 3.91 -5.29 -0.50
C SER A 15 3.25 -6.64 -0.75
N PHE A 16 2.73 -7.27 0.31
CA PHE A 16 2.03 -8.54 0.22
C PHE A 16 0.71 -8.41 -0.56
N ALA A 17 -0.02 -7.31 -0.43
CA ALA A 17 -1.21 -7.05 -1.24
C ALA A 17 -0.88 -6.93 -2.75
N TYR A 18 0.22 -6.26 -3.09
CA TYR A 18 0.69 -6.19 -4.49
C TYR A 18 1.11 -7.57 -5.01
N PHE A 19 1.84 -8.33 -4.18
CA PHE A 19 2.25 -9.70 -4.53
C PHE A 19 1.04 -10.60 -4.79
N LEU A 20 0.03 -10.57 -3.92
CA LEU A 20 -1.17 -11.38 -4.10
C LEU A 20 -1.99 -10.95 -5.32
N GLY A 21 -2.16 -9.65 -5.55
CA GLY A 21 -2.91 -9.16 -6.71
C GLY A 21 -2.28 -9.56 -8.05
N ASP A 22 -0.95 -9.58 -8.12
CA ASP A 22 -0.19 -10.12 -9.25
C ASP A 22 -0.32 -11.65 -9.37
N PHE A 23 -0.13 -12.36 -8.24
CA PHE A 23 -0.20 -13.82 -8.17
C PHE A 23 -1.54 -14.38 -8.65
N PHE A 24 -2.66 -13.78 -8.23
CA PHE A 24 -4.00 -14.25 -8.60
C PHE A 24 -4.36 -14.04 -10.08
N LEU A 25 -3.67 -13.14 -10.77
CA LEU A 25 -3.87 -12.90 -12.20
C LEU A 25 -2.75 -13.50 -13.06
N GLU A 26 -1.95 -14.39 -12.46
CA GLU A 26 -0.81 -15.08 -13.08
C GLU A 26 0.13 -14.12 -13.82
N GLN A 27 0.28 -12.93 -13.26
CA GLN A 27 1.13 -11.89 -13.81
C GLN A 27 2.59 -12.11 -13.39
N ALA A 28 3.52 -11.49 -14.12
CA ALA A 28 4.94 -11.79 -14.04
C ALA A 28 5.74 -10.71 -13.29
N LEU A 29 5.21 -10.10 -12.21
CA LEU A 29 6.08 -9.26 -11.39
C LEU A 29 7.18 -10.13 -10.79
N ALA A 30 8.44 -9.75 -11.04
CA ALA A 30 9.54 -10.33 -10.27
C ALA A 30 9.29 -10.13 -8.77
N ILE A 31 9.67 -11.12 -7.96
CA ILE A 31 9.36 -11.21 -6.53
C ILE A 31 9.75 -9.96 -5.70
N TRP A 32 10.69 -9.16 -6.20
CA TRP A 32 11.16 -7.92 -5.55
C TRP A 32 10.31 -6.69 -5.89
N HIS A 33 9.59 -6.66 -7.01
CA HIS A 33 8.80 -5.49 -7.41
C HIS A 33 7.69 -5.15 -6.41
N PRO A 34 6.90 -6.10 -5.90
CA PRO A 34 5.89 -5.79 -4.87
C PRO A 34 6.50 -5.14 -3.62
N LEU A 35 7.72 -5.55 -3.23
CA LEU A 35 8.44 -4.96 -2.11
C LEU A 35 8.83 -3.50 -2.38
N PHE A 36 9.34 -3.20 -3.58
CA PHE A 36 9.66 -1.82 -3.97
C PHE A 36 8.42 -0.95 -4.05
N ILE A 37 7.31 -1.46 -4.59
CA ILE A 37 6.05 -0.73 -4.66
C ILE A 37 5.55 -0.44 -3.24
N GLY A 38 5.42 -1.47 -2.40
CA GLY A 38 4.92 -1.32 -1.04
C GLY A 38 5.78 -0.40 -0.18
N ALA A 39 7.10 -0.49 -0.27
CA ALA A 39 8.02 0.42 0.41
C ALA A 39 7.83 1.87 -0.06
N SER A 40 7.76 2.10 -1.37
CA SER A 40 7.62 3.46 -1.93
C SER A 40 6.30 4.12 -1.52
N VAL A 41 5.20 3.37 -1.64
CA VAL A 41 3.83 3.83 -1.30
C VAL A 41 3.75 4.20 0.19
N VAL A 42 4.24 3.33 1.07
CA VAL A 42 4.16 3.54 2.53
C VAL A 42 5.11 4.64 3.00
N VAL A 43 6.36 4.64 2.54
CA VAL A 43 7.33 5.68 2.92
C VAL A 43 6.87 7.05 2.44
N LEU A 44 6.34 7.16 1.21
CA LEU A 44 5.82 8.42 0.72
C LEU A 44 4.61 8.89 1.53
N GLY A 45 3.67 7.99 1.87
CA GLY A 45 2.56 8.30 2.77
C GLY A 45 3.04 8.84 4.12
N ALA A 46 4.05 8.20 4.72
CA ALA A 46 4.67 8.63 5.97
C ALA A 46 5.36 10.00 5.87
N VAL A 47 6.05 10.28 4.75
CA VAL A 47 6.67 11.59 4.49
C VAL A 47 5.59 12.67 4.38
N VAL A 48 4.53 12.42 3.61
CA VAL A 48 3.41 13.34 3.43
C VAL A 48 2.69 13.63 4.76
N GLU A 49 2.50 12.60 5.60
CA GLU A 49 1.98 12.72 6.96
C GLU A 49 2.91 13.61 7.81
N LYS A 50 4.23 13.38 7.77
CA LYS A 50 5.23 14.16 8.51
C LYS A 50 5.25 15.63 8.10
N LEU A 51 4.92 15.95 6.85
CA LEU A 51 4.76 17.32 6.35
C LEU A 51 3.48 18.00 6.87
N ARG A 52 2.70 17.35 7.75
CA ARG A 52 1.41 17.83 8.28
C ARG A 52 0.40 18.14 7.17
N SER A 53 0.47 17.37 6.08
CA SER A 53 -0.44 17.51 4.95
C SER A 53 -1.88 17.18 5.36
N PRO A 54 -2.89 17.72 4.65
CA PRO A 54 -4.28 17.38 4.92
C PRO A 54 -4.53 15.88 4.67
N MET A 55 -5.46 15.31 5.44
CA MET A 55 -5.76 13.86 5.43
C MET A 55 -6.01 13.29 4.03
N TRP A 56 -6.73 14.02 3.17
CA TRP A 56 -7.01 13.58 1.81
C TRP A 56 -5.74 13.40 0.96
N LEU A 57 -4.71 14.22 1.21
CA LEU A 57 -3.46 14.19 0.45
C LEU A 57 -2.60 13.01 0.92
N ILE A 58 -2.55 12.76 2.23
CA ILE A 58 -1.94 11.53 2.79
C ILE A 58 -2.57 10.29 2.18
N ILE A 59 -3.89 10.28 2.02
CA ILE A 59 -4.64 9.18 1.44
C ILE A 59 -4.36 9.06 -0.07
N VAL A 60 -4.43 10.15 -0.83
CA VAL A 60 -4.38 10.10 -2.29
C VAL A 60 -2.98 9.90 -2.82
N THR A 61 -1.94 10.51 -2.23
CA THR A 61 -0.57 10.48 -2.76
C THR A 61 0.00 9.07 -3.03
N PRO A 62 -0.24 8.07 -2.18
CA PRO A 62 0.25 6.71 -2.44
C PRO A 62 -0.41 6.03 -3.65
N PHE A 63 -1.62 6.46 -4.07
CA PHE A 63 -2.33 5.86 -5.20
C PHE A 63 -1.61 6.09 -6.54
N PRO A 64 -1.32 7.34 -6.98
CA PRO A 64 -0.56 7.57 -8.21
C PRO A 64 0.78 6.83 -8.22
N VAL A 65 1.50 6.81 -7.11
CA VAL A 65 2.81 6.14 -7.04
C VAL A 65 2.68 4.63 -7.19
N GLY A 66 1.74 4.01 -6.47
CA GLY A 66 1.46 2.58 -6.61
C GLY A 66 1.01 2.22 -8.02
N MET A 67 0.10 3.01 -8.59
CA MET A 67 -0.41 2.86 -9.95
C MET A 67 0.70 2.94 -11.00
N THR A 68 1.55 3.97 -10.92
CA THR A 68 2.66 4.19 -11.86
C THR A 68 3.72 3.10 -11.74
N LEU A 69 4.14 2.74 -10.52
CA LEU A 69 5.15 1.68 -10.35
C LEU A 69 4.63 0.32 -10.81
N LEU A 70 3.37 -0.01 -10.50
CA LEU A 70 2.74 -1.22 -11.00
C LEU A 70 2.70 -1.24 -12.53
N PHE A 71 2.31 -0.13 -13.17
CA PHE A 71 2.29 -0.01 -14.62
C PHE A 71 3.68 -0.24 -15.24
N LEU A 72 4.70 0.40 -14.68
CA LEU A 72 6.09 0.30 -15.16
C LEU A 72 6.68 -1.11 -15.01
N PHE A 73 6.38 -1.79 -13.90
CA PHE A 73 6.92 -3.12 -13.63
C PHE A 73 6.15 -4.24 -14.33
N LEU A 74 4.83 -4.13 -14.42
CA LEU A 74 3.97 -5.16 -15.01
C LEU A 74 4.15 -5.24 -16.53
N LYS A 75 4.43 -4.11 -17.21
CA LYS A 75 4.64 -4.03 -18.67
C LYS A 75 3.54 -4.72 -19.51
N SER A 76 2.31 -4.71 -19.01
CA SER A 76 1.15 -5.35 -19.65
C SER A 76 0.22 -4.33 -20.29
N THR A 77 -0.89 -4.81 -20.87
CA THR A 77 -1.91 -3.94 -21.44
C THR A 77 -2.68 -3.19 -20.36
N TRP A 78 -3.24 -2.03 -20.73
CA TRP A 78 -3.98 -1.18 -19.79
C TRP A 78 -5.12 -1.92 -19.04
N PRO A 79 -5.93 -2.80 -19.67
CA PRO A 79 -6.97 -3.53 -18.93
C PRO A 79 -6.40 -4.49 -17.88
N VAL A 80 -5.31 -5.19 -18.20
CA VAL A 80 -4.66 -6.12 -17.26
C VAL A 80 -4.11 -5.35 -16.07
N TRP A 81 -3.37 -4.26 -16.32
CA TRP A 81 -2.89 -3.38 -15.27
C TRP A 81 -4.01 -2.87 -14.36
N LEU A 82 -5.13 -2.41 -14.94
CA LEU A 82 -6.24 -1.87 -14.16
C LEU A 82 -6.90 -2.96 -13.29
N LEU A 83 -7.05 -4.17 -13.83
CA LEU A 83 -7.59 -5.31 -13.08
C LEU A 83 -6.63 -5.74 -11.96
N THR A 84 -5.33 -5.83 -12.22
CA THR A 84 -4.32 -6.13 -11.20
C THR A 84 -4.35 -5.09 -10.10
N TYR A 85 -4.41 -3.81 -10.45
CA TYR A 85 -4.49 -2.74 -9.47
C TYR A 85 -5.79 -2.81 -8.63
N GLY A 86 -6.93 -3.03 -9.28
CA GLY A 86 -8.21 -3.18 -8.60
C GLY A 86 -8.24 -4.36 -7.63
N LEU A 87 -7.67 -5.49 -8.03
CA LEU A 87 -7.55 -6.69 -7.19
C LEU A 87 -6.60 -6.45 -6.01
N THR A 88 -5.44 -5.83 -6.25
CA THR A 88 -4.53 -5.41 -5.18
C THR A 88 -5.23 -4.51 -4.17
N LEU A 89 -6.04 -3.54 -4.63
CA LEU A 89 -6.77 -2.64 -3.75
C LEU A 89 -7.80 -3.40 -2.90
N ALA A 90 -8.55 -4.33 -3.49
CA ALA A 90 -9.49 -5.18 -2.76
C ALA A 90 -8.78 -6.02 -1.67
N ILE A 91 -7.67 -6.66 -2.02
CA ILE A 91 -6.85 -7.47 -1.09
C ILE A 91 -6.28 -6.59 0.02
N TYR A 92 -5.76 -5.41 -0.33
CA TYR A 92 -5.24 -4.43 0.61
C TYR A 92 -6.30 -4.03 1.64
N VAL A 93 -7.54 -3.77 1.21
CA VAL A 93 -8.67 -3.45 2.10
C VAL A 93 -8.97 -4.60 3.03
N ILE A 94 -9.03 -5.85 2.53
CA ILE A 94 -9.25 -7.04 3.35
C ILE A 94 -8.16 -7.18 4.42
N ILE A 95 -6.89 -7.08 4.03
CA ILE A 95 -5.75 -7.11 4.96
C ILE A 95 -5.89 -6.00 6.00
N HIS A 96 -6.24 -4.79 5.59
CA HIS A 96 -6.45 -3.67 6.49
C HIS A 96 -7.58 -3.92 7.49
N MET A 97 -8.71 -4.49 7.07
CA MET A 97 -9.81 -4.81 7.96
C MET A 97 -9.39 -5.84 9.02
N ILE A 98 -8.71 -6.91 8.61
CA ILE A 98 -8.21 -7.96 9.51
C ILE A 98 -7.23 -7.36 10.52
N VAL A 99 -6.24 -6.61 10.04
CA VAL A 99 -5.22 -5.99 10.90
C VAL A 99 -5.85 -4.94 11.82
N SER A 100 -6.83 -4.16 11.34
CA SER A 100 -7.55 -3.19 12.16
C SER A 100 -8.36 -3.87 13.27
N PHE A 101 -8.96 -5.03 13.00
CA PHE A 101 -9.67 -5.82 13.99
C PHE A 101 -8.74 -6.30 15.11
N PHE A 102 -7.59 -6.88 14.77
CA PHE A 102 -6.65 -7.41 15.77
C PHE A 102 -5.87 -6.32 16.52
N PHE A 103 -5.55 -5.20 15.87
CA PHE A 103 -4.64 -4.17 16.41
C PHE A 103 -5.32 -2.83 16.74
N ARG A 104 -6.66 -2.73 16.63
CA ARG A 104 -7.46 -1.52 16.91
C ARG A 104 -7.02 -0.28 16.12
N PHE A 105 -6.75 -0.45 14.83
CA PHE A 105 -6.52 0.70 13.93
C PHE A 105 -7.86 1.41 13.62
N HIS A 106 -7.88 2.73 13.65
CA HIS A 106 -9.11 3.55 13.60
C HIS A 106 -9.44 4.12 12.21
N SER A 107 -8.66 3.83 11.17
CA SER A 107 -8.84 4.47 9.85
C SER A 107 -8.79 3.47 8.70
N LEU A 108 -9.76 3.58 7.80
CA LEU A 108 -10.10 2.62 6.73
C LEU A 108 -9.27 2.76 5.43
N ILE A 109 -8.34 3.70 5.34
CA ILE A 109 -7.48 4.01 4.16
C ILE A 109 -6.18 4.64 4.74
N PRO A 110 -4.94 4.47 4.21
CA PRO A 110 -3.71 4.45 5.01
C PRO A 110 -3.47 5.78 5.74
N ALA A 111 -4.03 5.86 6.93
CA ALA A 111 -3.51 6.61 8.04
C ALA A 111 -3.15 5.56 9.07
N TRP A 112 -2.09 4.82 8.76
CA TRP A 112 -1.22 4.37 9.82
C TRP A 112 -0.83 5.66 10.54
N LYS A 113 -1.55 6.04 11.60
CA LYS A 113 -1.04 7.09 12.50
C LYS A 113 0.21 6.48 13.09
N LEU A 114 1.36 6.75 12.45
CA LEU A 114 2.63 6.16 12.85
C LEU A 114 3.08 6.75 14.21
N SER A 115 2.40 7.80 14.69
CA SER A 115 2.53 8.41 16.02
C SER A 115 1.16 8.70 16.65
N LYS A 116 1.02 8.44 17.96
CA LYS A 116 0.06 9.14 18.83
C LYS A 116 0.70 10.48 19.22
N SER A 117 0.60 11.50 18.37
CA SER A 117 0.84 12.87 18.83
C SER A 117 -0.37 13.71 18.45
N ALA A 118 -1.07 14.17 19.50
CA ALA A 118 -1.80 15.42 19.45
C ALA A 118 -0.82 16.57 19.17
#